data_AF-W8YQT7-F1
#
_entry.id   AF-W8YQT7-F1
#
_cell.length_a   1.000
_cell.length_b   1.000
_cell.length_c   1.000
_cell.angle_alpha   90.00
_cell.angle_beta   90.00
_cell.angle_gamma   90.00
#
_symmetry.space_group_name_H-M   'P 1'
#
loop_
_entity.id
_entity.type
_entity.pdbx_description
1 polymer ?
#
loop_
_entity_poly.entity_id
_entity_poly.type
_entity_poly.pdbx_seq_one_letter_code
_entity_poly.pdbx_strand_id
1 'polypeptide(L)'
;MGAAWNHSRRQRGGAGMKVLNRFMNYFGLQDEEEIIEREPVHQHEDHEVETSASEMRKPTKGSNIVSIHSQKNMRVVLNEPRSYDEAQEIADHLRNRRSVIVNLQRVRTDLAVRIVDFLSGTVYALNGSISKLGPNIFLCTPDSVDVQGTITEMLADEDYRKMR
;
A
#
# COMPACT_ATOMS: atom_id res chain seq x y z
N MET A 1 34.62 -33.32 -45.15
CA MET A 1 34.11 -33.89 -43.88
C MET A 1 34.63 -32.99 -42.78
N GLY A 2 33.88 -32.17 -42.04
CA GLY A 2 32.44 -31.99 -41.87
C GLY A 2 32.27 -31.47 -40.43
N ALA A 3 31.77 -30.23 -40.26
CA ALA A 3 31.11 -29.62 -39.08
C ALA A 3 31.86 -29.66 -37.71
N ALA A 4 31.72 -28.75 -36.74
CA ALA A 4 30.77 -27.68 -36.46
C ALA A 4 31.35 -26.68 -35.43
N TRP A 5 30.89 -25.42 -35.53
CA TRP A 5 30.43 -24.50 -34.49
C TRP A 5 30.43 -25.04 -33.03
N ASN A 6 30.71 -24.30 -31.95
CA ASN A 6 30.21 -22.98 -31.61
C ASN A 6 30.91 -22.41 -30.35
N HIS A 7 30.91 -21.08 -30.25
CA HIS A 7 31.14 -20.24 -29.07
C HIS A 7 30.37 -20.70 -27.81
N SER A 8 30.95 -20.51 -26.62
CA SER A 8 30.28 -19.73 -25.57
C SER A 8 31.21 -19.40 -24.39
N ARG A 9 31.71 -18.16 -24.40
CA ARG A 9 32.26 -17.49 -23.21
C ARG A 9 31.05 -16.93 -22.46
N ARG A 10 30.57 -17.61 -21.43
CA ARG A 10 29.40 -17.14 -20.66
C ARG A 10 29.85 -16.35 -19.43
N GLN A 11 29.75 -15.04 -19.56
CA GLN A 11 29.88 -14.06 -18.50
C GLN A 11 28.89 -14.38 -17.36
N ARG A 12 29.34 -14.31 -16.11
CA ARG A 12 28.47 -14.16 -14.94
C ARG A 12 28.35 -12.67 -14.64
N GLY A 13 27.28 -12.06 -15.12
CA GLY A 13 26.88 -10.70 -14.79
C GLY A 13 25.51 -10.69 -14.09
N GLY A 14 25.39 -9.87 -13.04
CA GLY A 14 24.15 -9.13 -12.75
C GLY A 14 23.07 -9.83 -11.91
N ALA A 15 23.33 -10.09 -10.62
CA ALA A 15 22.27 -10.31 -9.63
C ALA A 15 21.65 -9.01 -9.07
N GLY A 16 22.09 -7.83 -9.53
CA GLY A 16 21.65 -6.52 -9.02
C GLY A 16 20.50 -5.85 -9.79
N MET A 17 20.05 -6.40 -10.93
CA MET A 17 19.08 -5.73 -11.81
C MET A 17 17.63 -6.24 -11.68
N LYS A 18 17.41 -7.40 -11.03
CA LYS A 18 16.09 -8.05 -11.00
C LYS A 18 15.14 -7.49 -9.95
N VAL A 19 15.69 -6.97 -8.84
CA VAL A 19 14.88 -6.38 -7.76
C VAL A 19 14.37 -5.01 -8.18
N LEU A 20 15.21 -4.20 -8.85
CA LEU A 20 14.80 -2.94 -9.48
C LEU A 20 13.73 -3.16 -10.56
N ASN A 21 13.86 -4.21 -11.39
CA ASN A 21 12.89 -4.50 -12.45
C ASN A 21 11.49 -4.89 -11.90
N ARG A 22 11.44 -5.53 -10.72
CA ARG A 22 10.16 -5.85 -10.06
C ARG A 22 9.54 -4.63 -9.38
N PHE A 23 10.37 -3.71 -8.89
CA PHE A 23 9.92 -2.40 -8.37
C PHE A 23 9.40 -1.52 -9.53
N MET A 24 10.10 -1.48 -10.66
CA MET A 24 9.68 -0.71 -11.86
C MET A 24 8.36 -1.21 -12.47
N ASN A 25 8.10 -2.52 -12.43
CA ASN A 25 6.83 -3.10 -12.88
C ASN A 25 5.64 -2.80 -11.93
N TYR A 26 5.93 -2.46 -10.67
CA TYR A 26 4.92 -2.01 -9.69
C TYR A 26 4.70 -0.50 -9.75
N PHE A 27 5.72 0.27 -10.14
CA PHE A 27 5.67 1.74 -10.29
C PHE A 27 5.30 2.21 -11.70
N GLY A 28 4.89 1.32 -12.61
CA GLY A 28 4.34 1.70 -13.92
C GLY A 28 5.30 2.51 -14.81
N LEU A 29 6.62 2.30 -14.68
CA LEU A 29 7.62 2.94 -15.52
C LEU A 29 8.20 1.95 -16.54
N GLN A 30 7.36 1.50 -17.47
CA GLN A 30 7.78 1.04 -18.79
C GLN A 30 6.57 1.09 -19.72
N ASP A 31 6.70 1.93 -20.75
CA ASP A 31 5.70 2.20 -21.76
C ASP A 31 5.24 0.94 -22.51
N GLU A 32 3.97 0.96 -22.89
CA GLU A 32 3.29 0.30 -24.02
C GLU A 32 3.54 -1.20 -24.27
N GLU A 33 2.54 -2.03 -23.94
CA GLU A 33 2.05 -3.08 -24.86
C GLU A 33 0.57 -3.40 -24.57
N GLU A 34 -0.26 -3.12 -25.57
CA GLU A 34 -1.72 -3.21 -25.65
C GLU A 34 -2.19 -4.67 -25.84
N ILE A 35 -2.94 -5.29 -24.91
CA ILE A 35 -3.56 -6.60 -25.14
C ILE A 35 -4.93 -6.78 -24.41
N ILE A 36 -6.00 -6.53 -25.18
CA ILE A 36 -7.24 -7.33 -25.40
C ILE A 36 -8.12 -7.75 -24.20
N GLU A 37 -9.37 -7.24 -24.25
CA GLU A 37 -10.56 -7.57 -23.45
C GLU A 37 -10.87 -9.07 -23.30
N ARG A 38 -11.25 -9.48 -22.09
CA ARG A 38 -12.17 -10.61 -21.86
C ARG A 38 -13.03 -10.37 -20.61
N GLU A 39 -14.29 -10.05 -20.84
CA GLU A 39 -15.40 -10.22 -19.89
C GLU A 39 -15.66 -11.73 -19.63
N PRO A 40 -15.96 -12.13 -18.39
CA PRO A 40 -16.77 -13.32 -18.15
C PRO A 40 -18.13 -12.94 -17.55
N VAL A 41 -19.17 -13.17 -18.36
CA VAL A 41 -20.59 -13.23 -17.99
C VAL A 41 -20.82 -14.40 -17.03
N HIS A 42 -21.44 -14.18 -15.87
CA HIS A 42 -22.22 -15.23 -15.20
C HIS A 42 -23.48 -14.67 -14.51
N GLN A 43 -24.58 -15.35 -14.84
CA GLN A 43 -25.98 -15.09 -14.54
C GLN A 43 -26.42 -15.70 -13.20
N HIS A 44 -27.36 -14.99 -12.57
CA HIS A 44 -28.50 -15.43 -11.73
C HIS A 44 -28.37 -16.61 -10.76
N GLU A 45 -28.76 -16.38 -9.50
CA GLU A 45 -29.85 -17.15 -8.86
C GLU A 45 -30.40 -16.43 -7.61
N ASP A 46 -31.71 -16.23 -7.62
CA ASP A 46 -32.53 -15.63 -6.58
C ASP A 46 -32.73 -16.59 -5.40
N HIS A 47 -32.63 -16.09 -4.16
CA HIS A 47 -33.17 -16.79 -2.98
C HIS A 47 -33.90 -15.81 -2.04
N GLU A 48 -35.21 -15.79 -2.25
CA GLU A 48 -36.35 -15.78 -1.30
C GLU A 48 -36.10 -15.24 0.13
N VAL A 49 -36.83 -14.16 0.44
CA VAL A 49 -36.97 -13.57 1.78
C VAL A 49 -38.20 -14.18 2.45
N GLU A 50 -37.98 -15.00 3.49
CA GLU A 50 -39.06 -15.36 4.42
C GLU A 50 -38.92 -14.62 5.75
N THR A 51 -40.06 -14.09 6.19
CA THR A 51 -40.26 -13.33 7.42
C THR A 51 -40.84 -14.24 8.49
N SER A 52 -40.38 -14.10 9.74
CA SER A 52 -41.07 -14.66 10.90
C SER A 52 -40.70 -13.86 12.15
N ALA A 53 -41.73 -13.31 12.78
CA ALA A 53 -41.65 -12.35 13.86
C ALA A 53 -41.57 -13.03 15.24
N SER A 54 -40.81 -12.37 16.13
CA SER A 54 -41.03 -12.23 17.58
C SER A 54 -41.26 -13.49 18.43
N GLU A 55 -40.37 -13.73 19.41
CA GLU A 55 -40.82 -14.10 20.77
C GLU A 55 -39.80 -13.79 21.90
N MET A 56 -40.30 -12.98 22.85
CA MET A 56 -40.20 -13.08 24.32
C MET A 56 -38.85 -13.20 25.05
N ARG A 57 -38.55 -12.17 25.84
CA ARG A 57 -37.47 -12.08 26.85
C ARG A 57 -37.77 -12.87 28.14
N LYS A 58 -36.73 -13.45 28.78
CA LYS A 58 -36.60 -13.49 30.25
C LYS A 58 -35.12 -13.32 30.67
N PRO A 59 -34.81 -12.57 31.75
CA PRO A 59 -33.44 -12.29 32.17
C PRO A 59 -32.98 -13.23 33.28
N THR A 60 -31.79 -13.81 33.16
CA THR A 60 -31.09 -14.47 34.28
C THR A 60 -29.84 -13.68 34.66
N LYS A 61 -29.79 -13.30 35.93
CA LYS A 61 -28.66 -12.65 36.58
C LYS A 61 -27.48 -13.62 36.63
N GLY A 62 -26.45 -13.32 35.85
CA GLY A 62 -25.10 -13.84 36.03
C GLY A 62 -24.16 -12.65 36.01
N SER A 63 -23.39 -12.47 37.08
CA SER A 63 -22.24 -11.58 37.10
C SER A 63 -21.35 -11.95 35.92
N ASN A 64 -21.36 -11.13 34.88
CA ASN A 64 -20.47 -11.33 33.75
C ASN A 64 -19.40 -10.25 33.82
N ILE A 65 -18.24 -10.71 34.24
CA ILE A 65 -16.95 -10.05 34.25
C ILE A 65 -16.83 -9.24 32.95
N VAL A 66 -16.86 -7.93 33.05
CA VAL A 66 -16.54 -7.07 31.91
C VAL A 66 -15.07 -7.31 31.64
N SER A 67 -14.77 -8.07 30.59
CA SER A 67 -13.44 -8.12 30.02
C SER A 67 -13.02 -6.68 29.80
N ILE A 68 -12.06 -6.19 30.59
CA ILE A 68 -11.34 -4.97 30.26
C ILE A 68 -10.51 -5.38 29.05
N HIS A 69 -11.15 -5.39 27.88
CA HIS A 69 -10.47 -5.27 26.62
C HIS A 69 -9.75 -3.93 26.77
N SER A 70 -8.48 -3.98 27.15
CA SER A 70 -7.59 -2.85 26.99
C SER A 70 -7.57 -2.61 25.50
N GLN A 71 -8.55 -1.85 25.00
CA GLN A 71 -8.64 -1.49 23.59
C GLN A 71 -7.33 -0.76 23.34
N LYS A 72 -6.40 -1.45 22.69
CA LYS A 72 -5.09 -0.91 22.38
C LYS A 72 -5.40 0.29 21.48
N ASN A 73 -5.33 1.49 22.06
CA ASN A 73 -5.70 2.72 21.38
C ASN A 73 -4.80 2.88 20.15
N MET A 74 -5.30 2.45 18.99
CA MET A 74 -4.63 2.62 17.71
C MET A 74 -4.69 4.11 17.39
N ARG A 75 -3.53 4.77 17.42
CA ARG A 75 -3.40 6.20 17.13
C ARG A 75 -2.83 6.37 15.74
N VAL A 76 -3.49 7.20 14.94
CA VAL A 76 -3.00 7.67 13.65
C VAL A 76 -2.47 9.09 13.83
N VAL A 77 -1.31 9.36 13.24
CA VAL A 77 -0.65 10.66 13.28
C VAL A 77 -0.74 11.29 11.90
N LEU A 78 -1.05 12.57 11.83
CA LEU A 78 -0.97 13.36 10.61
C LEU A 78 0.31 14.17 10.66
N ASN A 79 1.15 14.08 9.64
CA ASN A 79 2.40 14.82 9.55
C ASN A 79 2.52 15.49 8.17
N GLU A 80 2.82 16.78 8.15
CA GLU A 80 3.03 17.57 6.93
C GLU A 80 4.42 18.20 6.99
N PRO A 81 5.48 17.42 6.69
CA PRO A 81 6.84 17.85 6.92
C PRO A 81 7.23 19.01 6.01
N ARG A 82 8.17 19.85 6.45
CA ARG A 82 8.73 20.96 5.67
C ARG A 82 10.18 20.75 5.28
N SER A 83 10.87 19.84 5.97
CA SER A 83 12.27 19.54 5.81
C SER A 83 12.51 18.03 5.81
N TYR A 84 13.71 17.61 5.40
CA TYR A 84 14.11 16.20 5.44
C TYR A 84 14.23 15.66 6.87
N ASP A 85 14.69 16.50 7.81
CA ASP A 85 14.99 16.07 9.17
C ASP A 85 13.73 15.63 9.93
N GLU A 86 12.56 16.19 9.59
CA GLU A 86 11.26 15.79 10.13
C GLU A 86 10.87 14.35 9.78
N ALA A 87 11.50 13.74 8.77
CA ALA A 87 11.28 12.32 8.47
C ALA A 87 11.69 11.42 9.64
N GLN A 88 12.64 11.84 10.47
CA GLN A 88 13.04 11.10 11.67
C GLN A 88 11.91 11.03 12.71
N GLU A 89 11.13 12.11 12.86
CA GLU A 89 9.98 12.13 13.77
C GLU A 89 8.91 11.12 13.32
N ILE A 90 8.68 11.02 12.00
CA ILE A 90 7.78 10.02 11.41
C ILE A 90 8.28 8.60 11.73
N ALA A 91 9.59 8.34 11.63
CA ALA A 91 10.19 7.06 11.99
C ALA A 91 9.97 6.72 13.48
N ASP A 92 10.10 7.71 14.37
CA ASP A 92 9.82 7.53 15.80
C ASP A 92 8.34 7.22 16.07
N HIS A 93 7.42 7.82 15.32
CA HIS A 93 6.00 7.45 15.39
C HIS A 93 5.78 5.99 15.03
N LEU A 94 6.37 5.52 13.94
CA LEU A 94 6.28 4.14 13.48
C LEU A 94 6.89 3.15 14.48
N ARG A 95 8.05 3.47 15.04
CA ARG A 95 8.71 2.67 16.10
C ARG A 95 7.84 2.52 17.35
N ASN A 96 7.04 3.53 17.65
CA ASN A 96 6.06 3.52 18.74
C ASN A 96 4.71 2.86 18.35
N ARG A 97 4.68 2.10 17.26
CA ARG A 97 3.49 1.42 16.71
C ARG A 97 2.31 2.36 16.44
N ARG A 98 2.60 3.57 15.93
CA ARG A 98 1.59 4.52 15.45
C ARG A 98 1.68 4.64 13.94
N SER A 99 0.55 4.51 13.24
CA SER A 99 0.48 4.78 11.80
C SER A 99 0.57 6.28 11.54
N VAL A 100 1.16 6.66 10.41
CA VAL A 100 1.36 8.06 10.04
C VAL A 100 0.86 8.31 8.62
N ILE A 101 0.00 9.31 8.45
CA ILE A 101 -0.31 9.88 7.15
C ILE A 101 0.65 11.05 6.93
N VAL A 102 1.41 10.98 5.84
CA VAL A 102 2.47 11.91 5.48
C VAL A 102 2.00 12.72 4.27
N ASN A 103 1.83 14.02 4.43
CA ASN A 103 1.49 14.96 3.36
C ASN A 103 2.73 15.72 2.91
N LEU A 104 3.25 15.39 1.72
CA LEU A 104 4.43 16.01 1.10
C LEU A 104 4.07 17.11 0.10
N GLN A 105 2.81 17.57 0.03
CA GLN A 105 2.38 18.60 -0.95
C GLN A 105 3.14 19.92 -0.82
N ARG A 106 3.70 20.23 0.37
CA ARG A 106 4.47 21.45 0.62
C ARG A 106 5.98 21.21 0.67
N VAL A 107 6.42 20.02 0.25
CA VAL A 107 7.82 19.63 0.12
C VAL A 107 8.22 19.69 -1.34
N ARG A 108 9.42 20.18 -1.64
CA ARG A 108 9.96 20.13 -3.01
C ARG A 108 10.08 18.68 -3.49
N THR A 109 9.85 18.44 -4.78
CA THR A 109 9.83 17.07 -5.35
C THR A 109 11.11 16.28 -5.07
N ASP A 110 12.28 16.91 -5.17
CA ASP A 110 13.58 16.29 -4.88
C ASP A 110 13.71 15.85 -3.42
N LEU A 111 13.20 16.67 -2.50
CA LEU A 111 13.20 16.37 -1.08
C LEU A 111 12.13 15.32 -0.72
N ALA A 112 10.96 15.37 -1.35
CA ALA A 112 9.88 14.42 -1.16
C ALA A 112 10.34 12.99 -1.52
N VAL A 113 11.04 12.82 -2.65
CA VAL A 113 11.63 11.53 -3.04
C VAL A 113 12.58 11.00 -1.96
N ARG A 114 13.44 11.86 -1.41
CA ARG A 114 14.37 11.46 -0.33
C ARG A 114 13.64 11.07 0.95
N ILE A 115 12.59 11.80 1.32
CA ILE A 115 11.75 11.46 2.49
C ILE A 115 11.09 10.10 2.27
N VAL A 116 10.50 9.86 1.10
CA VAL A 116 9.85 8.58 0.78
C VAL A 116 10.86 7.42 0.79
N ASP A 117 12.08 7.62 0.27
CA ASP A 117 13.15 6.60 0.32
C ASP A 117 13.55 6.25 1.76
N PHE A 118 13.76 7.27 2.59
CA PHE A 118 14.05 7.09 4.02
C PHE A 118 12.93 6.35 4.76
N LEU A 119 11.67 6.74 4.53
CA LEU A 119 10.52 6.09 5.15
C LEU A 119 10.32 4.66 4.65
N SER A 120 10.59 4.40 3.37
CA SER A 120 10.56 3.05 2.78
C SER A 120 11.58 2.13 3.46
N GLY A 121 12.81 2.62 3.68
CA GLY A 121 13.82 1.89 4.45
C GLY A 121 13.39 1.67 5.91
N THR A 122 12.74 2.66 6.52
CA THR A 122 12.24 2.60 7.90
C THR A 122 11.15 1.54 8.05
N VAL A 123 10.10 1.58 7.23
CA VAL A 123 9.01 0.59 7.31
C VAL A 123 9.50 -0.81 6.97
N TYR A 124 10.45 -0.94 6.03
CA TYR A 124 11.09 -2.23 5.74
C TYR A 124 11.79 -2.81 6.98
N ALA A 125 12.57 -2.00 7.69
CA ALA A 125 13.27 -2.41 8.91
C ALA A 125 12.31 -2.76 10.07
N LEU A 126 11.12 -2.15 10.09
CA LEU A 126 10.10 -2.36 11.12
C LEU A 126 9.03 -3.40 10.75
N ASN A 127 9.19 -4.11 9.63
CA ASN A 127 8.18 -5.02 9.07
C ASN A 127 6.80 -4.34 8.87
N GLY A 128 6.81 -3.04 8.61
CA GLY A 128 5.63 -2.25 8.28
C GLY A 128 5.39 -2.14 6.77
N SER A 129 4.48 -1.26 6.38
CA SER A 129 4.23 -0.95 4.97
C SER A 129 4.08 0.55 4.72
N ILE A 130 4.30 0.93 3.46
CA ILE A 130 4.06 2.27 2.95
C ILE A 130 3.15 2.17 1.73
N SER A 131 2.08 2.97 1.72
CA SER A 131 1.07 2.97 0.66
C SER A 131 0.80 4.41 0.20
N LYS A 132 0.80 4.65 -1.11
CA LYS A 132 0.42 5.97 -1.65
C LYS A 132 -1.10 6.12 -1.58
N LEU A 133 -1.57 7.21 -1.00
CA LEU A 133 -3.00 7.54 -0.89
C LEU A 133 -3.46 8.54 -1.95
N GLY A 134 -2.53 9.32 -2.51
CA GLY A 134 -2.79 10.32 -3.54
C GLY A 134 -1.54 11.10 -3.91
N PRO A 135 -1.66 12.18 -4.70
CA PRO A 135 -0.53 13.01 -5.10
C PRO A 135 0.21 13.57 -3.88
N ASN A 136 1.44 13.12 -3.68
CA ASN A 136 2.28 13.48 -2.53
C ASN A 136 1.69 13.15 -1.15
N ILE A 137 0.75 12.19 -1.04
CA ILE A 137 0.19 11.74 0.24
C ILE A 137 0.46 10.25 0.42
N PHE A 138 1.04 9.88 1.55
CA PHE A 138 1.45 8.51 1.85
C PHE A 138 0.93 8.08 3.23
N LEU A 139 0.59 6.81 3.35
CA LEU A 139 0.31 6.13 4.61
C LEU A 139 1.51 5.26 4.94
N CYS A 140 2.09 5.45 6.12
CA CYS A 140 3.08 4.54 6.69
C CYS A 140 2.45 3.82 7.88
N THR A 141 2.56 2.50 7.92
CA THR A 141 2.03 1.67 9.01
C THR A 141 3.11 0.79 9.61
N PRO A 142 3.06 0.53 10.93
CA PRO A 142 3.89 -0.49 11.58
C PRO A 142 3.31 -1.91 11.35
N ASP A 143 4.06 -2.93 11.76
CA ASP A 143 3.68 -4.36 11.75
C ASP A 143 2.30 -4.68 12.36
N SER A 144 1.80 -3.83 13.26
CA SER A 144 0.55 -4.06 13.98
C SER A 144 -0.71 -3.61 13.24
N VAL A 145 -0.59 -3.07 12.02
CA VAL A 145 -1.73 -2.53 11.25
C VAL A 145 -1.78 -3.17 9.87
N ASP A 146 -2.86 -3.90 9.61
CA ASP A 146 -3.18 -4.44 8.29
C ASP A 146 -3.91 -3.37 7.44
N VAL A 147 -3.52 -3.26 6.17
CA VAL A 147 -4.10 -2.31 5.21
C VAL A 147 -4.68 -3.11 4.05
N GLN A 148 -5.96 -2.92 3.79
CA GLN A 148 -6.69 -3.65 2.74
C GLN A 148 -7.16 -2.69 1.64
N GLY A 149 -7.20 -3.18 0.41
CA GLY A 149 -7.54 -2.41 -0.78
C GLY A 149 -6.35 -1.65 -1.38
N THR A 150 -6.57 -1.10 -2.57
CA THR A 150 -5.59 -0.33 -3.34
C THR A 150 -6.29 0.89 -3.92
N ILE A 151 -5.61 2.04 -3.90
CA ILE A 151 -6.05 3.24 -4.62
C ILE A 151 -5.33 3.22 -5.97
N THR A 152 -6.07 2.91 -7.03
CA THR A 152 -5.53 2.91 -8.39
C THR A 152 -5.27 4.35 -8.82
N GLU A 153 -4.06 4.61 -9.30
CA GLU A 153 -3.67 5.90 -9.86
C GLU A 153 -4.25 6.02 -11.28
N MET A 154 -5.56 6.24 -11.40
CA MET A 154 -6.24 6.52 -12.67
C MET A 154 -6.56 8.01 -12.78
N LEU A 155 -5.94 8.66 -13.77
CA LEU A 155 -6.49 9.82 -14.50
C LEU A 155 -6.73 11.11 -13.70
N ALA A 156 -5.68 11.75 -13.17
CA ALA A 156 -5.78 13.14 -12.72
C ALA A 156 -4.88 14.12 -13.48
N ASP A 157 -3.74 13.69 -14.03
CA ASP A 157 -2.78 14.62 -14.62
C ASP A 157 -2.87 14.76 -16.15
N GLU A 158 -3.28 13.71 -16.88
CA GLU A 158 -3.34 13.76 -18.36
C GLU A 158 -4.62 14.41 -18.89
N ASP A 159 -5.78 14.12 -18.30
CA ASP A 159 -7.06 14.68 -18.77
C ASP A 159 -7.27 16.14 -18.32
N TYR A 160 -6.75 16.54 -17.16
CA TYR A 160 -6.88 17.92 -16.66
C TYR A 160 -6.01 18.92 -17.46
N ARG A 161 -4.89 18.46 -18.03
CA ARG A 161 -4.06 19.26 -18.94
C ARG A 161 -4.61 19.34 -20.36
N LYS A 162 -5.38 18.35 -20.81
CA LYS A 162 -6.05 18.37 -22.13
C LYS A 162 -7.28 19.27 -22.18
N MET A 163 -7.83 19.69 -21.03
CA MET A 163 -9.05 20.48 -20.95
C MET A 163 -8.81 21.99 -20.76
N ARG A 164 -7.56 22.47 -20.76
CA ARG A 164 -7.20 23.88 -20.62
C ARG A 164 -6.39 24.41 -21.80
#